data_AF-A0A1G8GJM4-F1
#
_entry.id   AF-A0A1G8GJM4-F1
#
_cell.length_a   1.000
_cell.length_b   1.000
_cell.length_c   1.000
_cell.angle_alpha   90.00
_cell.angle_beta   90.00
_cell.angle_gamma   90.00
#
_symmetry.space_group_name_H-M   'P 1'
#
loop_
_entity.id
_entity.type
_entity.pdbx_description
1 polymer ?
#
loop_
_entity_poly.entity_id
_entity_poly.type
_entity_poly.pdbx_seq_one_letter_code
_entity_poly.pdbx_strand_id
1 'polypeptide(L)' 'MYTHYTTRQLVLPMDIEILIPDHHLCRIVDATVEKIDPRLFIPLHPGGGRPPYPPKMMLKMILYAYTNRIYSS' A
#
# COMPACT_ATOMS: atom_id res chain seq x y z
N MET A 1 8.27 -20.12 -6.48
CA MET A 1 6.87 -20.61 -6.44
C MET A 1 6.14 -19.95 -7.58
N TYR A 2 5.68 -20.70 -8.58
CA TYR A 2 5.01 -20.13 -9.75
C TYR A 2 3.54 -19.83 -9.40
N THR A 3 3.04 -18.66 -9.79
CA THR A 3 1.62 -18.33 -9.71
C THR A 3 0.83 -19.16 -10.72
N HIS A 4 -0.37 -19.56 -10.34
CA HIS A 4 -1.22 -20.42 -11.15
C HIS A 4 -1.68 -19.65 -12.40
N TYR A 5 -1.01 -19.88 -13.54
CA TYR A 5 -1.30 -19.20 -14.80
C TYR A 5 -2.40 -19.94 -15.57
N THR A 6 -3.50 -19.23 -15.87
CA THR A 6 -4.56 -19.73 -16.76
C THR A 6 -4.78 -18.74 -17.89
N THR A 7 -4.78 -19.25 -19.12
CA THR A 7 -5.04 -18.43 -20.33
C THR A 7 -6.53 -18.16 -20.53
N ARG A 8 -7.42 -18.91 -19.84
CA ARG A 8 -8.87 -18.74 -19.89
C ARG A 8 -9.40 -17.79 -18.81
N GLN A 9 -8.64 -16.74 -18.50
CA GLN A 9 -9.05 -15.72 -17.55
C GLN A 9 -10.07 -14.78 -18.22
N LEU A 10 -11.37 -15.03 -18.01
CA LEU A 10 -12.45 -14.19 -18.51
C LEU A 10 -12.90 -13.11 -17.50
N VAL A 11 -12.22 -13.01 -16.35
CA VAL A 11 -12.59 -12.11 -15.26
C VAL A 11 -11.58 -10.98 -15.17
N LEU A 12 -12.08 -9.74 -15.28
CA LEU A 12 -11.31 -8.53 -15.02
C LEU A 12 -11.11 -8.37 -13.51
N PRO A 13 -9.89 -8.07 -13.04
CA PRO A 13 -9.70 -7.72 -11.64
C PRO A 13 -10.49 -6.44 -11.35
N MET A 14 -11.43 -6.56 -10.42
CA MET A 14 -12.21 -5.44 -9.92
C MET A 14 -11.36 -4.65 -8.92
N ASP A 15 -11.58 -3.34 -8.89
CA ASP A 15 -11.00 -2.52 -7.84
C ASP A 15 -11.58 -2.94 -6.49
N ILE A 16 -10.72 -3.42 -5.60
CA ILE A 16 -11.11 -3.88 -4.26
C ILE A 16 -11.45 -2.72 -3.32
N GLU A 17 -11.08 -1.49 -3.68
CA GLU A 17 -11.39 -0.29 -2.89
C GLU A 17 -12.91 -0.05 -2.77
N ILE A 18 -13.72 -0.60 -3.68
CA ILE A 18 -15.19 -0.51 -3.60
C ILE A 18 -15.75 -1.19 -2.34
N LEU A 19 -15.01 -2.14 -1.77
CA LEU A 19 -15.41 -2.87 -0.56
C LEU A 19 -15.14 -2.05 0.71
N ILE A 20 -14.43 -0.93 0.60
CA ILE A 20 -14.02 -0.08 1.70
C ILE A 20 -15.06 1.03 1.89
N PRO A 21 -15.70 1.15 3.08
CA PRO A 21 -16.64 2.23 3.35
C PRO A 21 -16.03 3.63 3.16
N ASP A 22 -16.85 4.60 2.75
CA ASP A 22 -16.40 5.98 2.47
C ASP A 22 -15.80 6.68 3.69
N HIS A 23 -16.26 6.35 4.89
CA HIS A 23 -15.78 6.92 6.15
C HIS A 23 -14.76 6.05 6.87
N HIS A 24 -14.17 5.06 6.19
CA HIS A 24 -13.17 4.20 6.79
C HIS A 24 -11.83 4.95 6.97
N LEU A 25 -11.18 4.72 8.11
CA LEU A 25 -9.92 5.36 8.50
C LEU A 25 -8.80 5.20 7.45
N CYS A 26 -8.77 4.07 6.75
CA CYS A 26 -7.75 3.83 5.72
C CYS A 26 -7.82 4.84 4.57
N ARG A 27 -8.98 5.42 4.24
CA ARG A 27 -9.08 6.45 3.18
C ARG A 27 -8.42 7.76 3.61
N ILE A 28 -8.48 8.09 4.90
CA ILE A 28 -7.79 9.26 5.46
C ILE A 28 -6.27 9.03 5.44
N VAL A 29 -5.83 7.84 5.86
CA VAL A 29 -4.42 7.44 5.78
C VAL A 29 -3.91 7.48 4.35
N ASP A 30 -4.69 6.98 3.39
CA ASP A 30 -4.34 6.98 1.98
C ASP A 30 -4.19 8.40 1.42
N ALA A 31 -5.24 9.22 1.60
CA ALA A 31 -5.27 10.60 1.13
C ALA A 31 -4.22 11.50 1.77
N THR A 32 -3.80 11.21 3.01
CA THR A 32 -2.71 11.95 3.68
C THR A 32 -1.35 11.55 3.12
N VAL A 33 -1.08 10.25 2.95
CA VAL A 33 0.20 9.76 2.41
C VAL A 33 0.37 10.15 0.94
N GLU A 34 -0.70 10.19 0.14
CA GLU A 34 -0.58 10.57 -1.26
C GLU A 34 -0.13 12.01 -1.48
N LYS A 35 -0.45 12.92 -0.54
CA LYS A 35 -0.02 14.32 -0.57
C LYS A 35 1.46 14.53 -0.26
N ILE A 36 2.16 13.51 0.22
CA ILE A 36 3.58 13.59 0.57
C ILE A 36 4.43 13.56 -0.71
N ASP A 37 5.39 14.49 -0.81
CA ASP A 37 6.33 14.55 -1.94
C ASP A 37 7.15 13.24 -2.01
N PRO A 38 7.10 12.50 -3.13
CA PRO A 38 7.85 11.25 -3.29
C PRO A 38 9.37 11.42 -3.12
N ARG A 39 9.92 12.62 -3.32
CA ARG A 39 11.35 12.91 -3.17
C ARG A 39 11.86 12.68 -1.75
N LEU A 40 11.00 12.78 -0.75
CA LEU A 40 11.33 12.53 0.66
C LEU A 40 11.72 11.06 0.92
N PHE A 41 11.27 10.13 0.08
CA PHE A 41 11.56 8.70 0.24
C PHE A 41 12.88 8.26 -0.42
N ILE A 42 13.44 9.07 -1.33
CA ILE A 42 14.69 8.77 -2.04
C ILE A 42 15.88 8.58 -1.09
N PRO A 43 16.16 9.49 -0.13
CA PRO A 43 17.29 9.30 0.79
C PRO A 43 17.05 8.17 1.80
N LEU A 44 15.79 7.85 2.12
CA LEU A 44 15.43 6.76 3.04
C LEU A 44 15.69 5.37 2.44
N HIS A 45 15.78 5.29 1.12
CA HIS A 45 16.17 4.09 0.40
C HIS A 45 17.46 4.34 -0.38
N PRO A 46 18.64 4.06 0.21
CA PRO A 46 19.93 4.21 -0.47
C PRO A 46 20.11 3.28 -1.69
N GLY A 47 19.10 2.46 -2.02
CA GLY A 47 19.10 1.53 -3.13
C GLY A 47 19.68 0.16 -2.76
N GLY A 48 19.65 -0.74 -3.73
CA GLY A 48 20.07 -2.15 -3.58
C GLY A 48 18.90 -3.10 -3.87
N GLY A 49 19.01 -3.86 -4.97
CA GLY A 49 17.98 -4.82 -5.38
C GLY A 49 16.70 -4.18 -5.91
N ARG A 50 15.63 -4.98 -5.98
CA ARG A 50 14.27 -4.56 -6.37
C ARG A 50 13.39 -4.56 -5.12
N PRO A 51 13.03 -3.40 -4.55
CA PRO A 51 12.15 -3.39 -3.39
C PRO A 51 10.81 -4.05 -3.76
N PRO A 52 10.27 -4.95 -2.91
CA PRO A 52 9.04 -5.67 -3.22
C PRO A 52 7.80 -4.76 -3.21
N TYR A 53 7.86 -3.61 -2.52
CA TYR A 53 6.75 -2.67 -2.37
C TYR A 53 7.20 -1.21 -2.52
N PRO A 54 6.33 -0.30 -3.01
CA PRO A 54 6.60 1.13 -3.03
C PRO A 54 6.73 1.73 -1.61
N PRO A 55 7.64 2.70 -1.37
CA PRO A 55 7.80 3.33 -0.05
C PRO A 55 6.52 3.99 0.49
N LYS A 56 5.73 4.64 -0.39
CA LYS A 56 4.43 5.19 -0.01
C LYS A 56 3.47 4.12 0.53
N MET A 57 3.45 2.93 -0.09
CA MET A 57 2.58 1.84 0.33
C MET A 57 2.98 1.32 1.73
N MET A 58 4.28 1.18 1.98
CA MET A 58 4.78 0.82 3.32
C MET A 58 4.39 1.87 4.37
N LEU A 59 4.50 3.16 4.04
CA LEU A 59 4.10 4.23 4.95
C LEU A 59 2.61 4.17 5.31
N LYS A 60 1.74 3.91 4.32
CA LYS A 60 0.29 3.72 4.56
C LYS A 60 0.02 2.60 5.56
N MET A 61 0.70 1.46 5.43
CA MET A 61 0.55 0.32 6.33
C MET A 61 0.99 0.65 7.76
N ILE A 62 2.15 1.28 7.91
CA ILE A 62 2.68 1.66 9.22
C ILE A 62 1.72 2.66 9.88
N LEU A 63 1.35 3.73 9.18
CA LEU A 63 0.47 4.77 9.72
C LEU A 63 -0.89 4.17 10.13
N TYR A 64 -1.46 3.30 9.30
CA TYR A 64 -2.70 2.60 9.61
C TYR A 64 -2.60 1.76 10.89
N ALA A 65 -1.52 0.98 11.07
CA ALA A 65 -1.30 0.18 12.28
C ALA A 65 -1.23 1.07 13.53
N TYR A 66 -0.45 2.14 13.49
CA TYR A 66 -0.32 3.09 14.61
C TYR A 66 -1.65 3.78 14.94
N THR A 67 -2.45 4.16 13.93
CA THR A 67 -3.78 4.74 14.18
C THR A 67 -4.75 3.75 14.82
N ASN A 68 -4.57 2.44 14.58
CA ASN A 68 -5.33 1.37 15.21
C ASN A 68 -4.72 0.86 16.53
N ARG A 69 -3.70 1.55 17.07
CA ARG A 69 -2.99 1.15 18.29
C ARG A 69 -2.34 -0.24 18.20
N ILE A 70 -2.00 -0.67 17.00
CA ILE A 70 -1.22 -1.88 16.76
C ILE A 70 0.25 -1.45 16.71
N TYR A 71 1.00 -1.83 17.74
CA TYR A 71 2.39 -1.45 17.91
C TYR A 71 3.28 -2.68 17.73
N SER A 72 4.48 -2.48 17.16
CA SER A 72 5.55 -3.46 17.28
C SER A 72 6.14 -3.39 18.70
N SER A 73 6.35 -4.55 19.32
CA SER A 73 7.11 -4.68 20.58
C SER A 73 8.62 -4.52 20.36
#